data_AF-A0A959LZ82-F1
#
_entry.id   AF-A0A959LZ82-F1
#
_cell.length_a   1.000
_cell.length_b   1.000
_cell.length_c   1.000
_cell.angle_alpha   90.00
_cell.angle_beta   90.00
_cell.angle_gamma   90.00
#
_symmetry.space_group_name_H-M   'P 1'
#
loop_
_entity.id
_entity.type
_entity.pdbx_description
1 polymer ?
#
loop_
_entity_poly.entity_id
_entity_poly.type
_entity_poly.pdbx_seq_one_letter_code
_entity_poly.pdbx_strand_id
1 'polypeptide(L)'
;MIQRIIKIGTLFCLILSVKAAAQIGSISFDSLLQRTASQSIPLPEKMEYAKEALALATLSGDTLNMYRAMSELGIIELNMGQFEDCLKTQLHAIRLADQMDSLSLFAKTAYKIGNTHLRMNHPEEAKKWM
;
A
#
# COMPACT_ATOMS: atom_id res chain seq x y z
N MET A 1 -28.16 25.20 -17.30
CA MET A 1 -27.82 24.07 -16.41
C MET A 1 -26.38 23.57 -16.60
N ILE A 2 -25.80 23.66 -17.80
CA ILE A 2 -24.45 23.14 -18.15
C ILE A 2 -23.28 23.90 -17.50
N GLN A 3 -23.36 25.22 -17.33
CA GLN A 3 -22.27 26.03 -16.73
C GLN A 3 -22.00 25.71 -15.24
N ARG A 4 -22.98 25.13 -14.53
CA ARG A 4 -22.86 24.80 -13.10
C ARG A 4 -22.07 23.51 -12.88
N ILE A 5 -22.17 22.55 -13.81
CA ILE A 5 -21.45 21.27 -13.78
C ILE A 5 -19.97 21.47 -14.12
N ILE A 6 -19.66 22.34 -15.10
CA ILE A 6 -18.28 22.68 -15.46
C ILE A 6 -17.55 23.36 -14.30
N LYS A 7 -18.22 24.27 -13.58
CA LYS A 7 -17.68 24.92 -12.37
C LYS A 7 -17.41 23.93 -11.22
N ILE A 8 -18.21 22.88 -11.09
CA ILE A 8 -18.00 21.86 -10.05
C ILE A 8 -16.82 20.95 -10.41
N GLY A 9 -16.68 20.55 -11.67
CA GLY A 9 -15.55 19.73 -12.14
C GLY A 9 -14.20 20.46 -12.04
N THR A 10 -14.15 21.74 -12.40
CA THR A 10 -12.92 22.55 -12.25
C THR A 10 -12.59 22.84 -10.79
N LEU A 11 -13.60 23.07 -9.94
CA LEU A 11 -13.39 23.25 -8.50
C LEU A 11 -12.88 21.96 -7.84
N PHE A 12 -13.34 20.79 -8.28
CA PHE A 12 -12.87 19.50 -7.78
C PHE A 12 -11.42 19.21 -8.17
N CYS A 13 -11.05 19.44 -9.44
CA CYS A 13 -9.65 19.36 -9.88
C CYS A 13 -8.75 20.38 -9.15
N LEU A 14 -9.27 21.58 -8.90
CA LEU A 14 -8.54 22.62 -8.17
C LEU A 14 -8.37 22.27 -6.68
N ILE A 15 -9.36 21.64 -6.04
CA ILE A 15 -9.25 21.15 -4.66
C ILE A 15 -8.24 19.99 -4.56
N LEU A 16 -8.22 19.10 -5.55
CA LEU A 16 -7.22 18.04 -5.65
C LEU A 16 -5.81 18.61 -5.84
N SER A 17 -5.65 19.59 -6.73
CA SER A 17 -4.35 20.22 -6.97
C SER A 17 -3.90 21.08 -5.79
N VAL A 18 -4.82 21.73 -5.07
CA VAL A 18 -4.52 22.52 -3.86
C VAL A 18 -4.22 21.62 -2.67
N LYS A 19 -4.87 20.46 -2.51
CA LYS A 19 -4.45 19.47 -1.50
C LYS A 19 -3.07 18.90 -1.82
N ALA A 20 -2.81 18.55 -3.08
CA ALA A 20 -1.50 18.12 -3.54
C ALA A 20 -0.43 19.20 -3.32
N ALA A 21 -0.77 20.48 -3.52
CA ALA A 21 0.13 21.61 -3.30
C ALA A 21 0.29 22.01 -1.82
N ALA A 22 -0.71 21.78 -0.97
CA ALA A 22 -0.64 22.04 0.46
C ALA A 22 0.15 20.96 1.23
N GLN A 23 0.34 19.78 0.63
CA GLN A 23 1.26 18.73 1.12
C GLN A 23 2.73 19.05 0.86
N ILE A 24 3.06 20.18 0.21
CA ILE A 24 4.43 20.66 -0.05
C ILE A 24 5.02 21.28 1.25
N GLY A 25 4.88 20.51 2.33
CA GLY A 25 5.54 20.56 3.63
C GLY A 25 6.07 19.16 3.97
N SER A 26 6.85 18.60 3.04
CA SER A 26 7.89 17.56 3.17
C SER A 26 7.69 16.35 4.10
N ILE A 27 6.58 15.60 4.04
CA ILE A 27 6.67 14.21 4.47
C ILE A 27 7.05 13.36 3.25
N SER A 28 8.31 12.98 3.16
CA SER A 28 8.80 12.12 2.08
C SER A 28 8.22 10.71 2.21
N PHE A 29 8.09 10.01 1.08
CA PHE A 29 7.71 8.60 1.06
C PHE A 29 8.54 7.78 2.05
N ASP A 30 9.86 7.96 2.04
CA ASP A 30 10.75 7.24 2.96
C ASP A 30 10.49 7.59 4.43
N SER A 31 10.08 8.83 4.74
CA SER A 31 9.69 9.22 6.10
C SER A 31 8.40 8.53 6.57
N LEU A 32 7.45 8.28 5.66
CA LEU A 32 6.25 7.50 5.97
C LEU A 32 6.61 6.04 6.22
N LEU A 33 7.42 5.44 5.34
CA LEU A 33 7.88 4.06 5.47
C LEU A 33 8.72 3.84 6.75
N GLN A 34 9.52 4.83 7.15
CA GLN A 34 10.24 4.75 8.41
C GLN A 34 9.28 4.69 9.62
N ARG A 35 8.15 5.41 9.56
CA ARG A 35 7.13 5.35 10.60
C ARG A 35 6.40 4.02 10.63
N THR A 36 6.13 3.38 9.49
CA THR A 36 5.51 2.04 9.47
C THR A 36 6.39 1.00 10.17
N ALA A 37 7.71 1.11 10.04
CA ALA A 37 8.68 0.21 10.67
C ALA A 37 8.97 0.52 12.16
N SER A 38 8.56 1.70 12.68
CA SER A 38 8.91 2.12 14.03
C SER A 38 8.22 1.27 15.11
N GLN A 39 8.97 0.77 16.09
CA GLN A 39 8.40 -0.05 17.18
C GLN A 39 7.54 0.77 18.16
N SER A 40 7.77 2.09 18.24
CA SER A 40 7.04 2.97 19.15
C SER A 40 5.64 3.35 18.67
N ILE A 41 5.31 3.06 17.40
CA ILE A 41 4.06 3.48 16.78
C ILE A 41 3.04 2.34 16.84
N PRO A 42 1.82 2.57 17.34
CA PRO A 42 0.75 1.57 17.34
C PRO A 42 0.35 1.14 15.92
N LEU A 43 -0.14 -0.09 15.78
CA LEU A 43 -0.55 -0.64 14.48
C LEU A 43 -1.56 0.26 13.73
N PRO A 44 -2.61 0.85 14.36
CA PRO A 44 -3.55 1.72 13.65
C PRO A 44 -2.90 2.96 13.04
N GLU A 45 -1.92 3.55 13.72
CA GLU A 45 -1.20 4.71 13.18
C GLU A 45 -0.25 4.29 12.05
N LYS A 46 0.43 3.14 12.18
CA LYS A 46 1.24 2.55 11.09
C LYS A 46 0.42 2.33 9.83
N MET A 47 -0.81 1.85 9.98
CA MET A 47 -1.75 1.62 8.89
C MET A 47 -2.03 2.90 8.11
N GLU A 48 -2.28 4.01 8.80
CA GLU A 48 -2.51 5.31 8.15
C GLU A 48 -1.26 5.80 7.41
N TYR A 49 -0.06 5.68 8.00
CA TYR A 49 1.19 6.01 7.31
C TYR A 49 1.44 5.15 6.06
N ALA A 50 1.13 3.85 6.10
CA ALA A 50 1.26 2.96 4.95
C ALA A 50 0.28 3.34 3.83
N LYS A 51 -0.97 3.70 4.16
CA LYS A 51 -1.97 4.19 3.19
C LYS A 51 -1.57 5.53 2.57
N GLU A 52 -1.07 6.46 3.37
CA GLU A 52 -0.54 7.73 2.87
C GLU A 52 0.62 7.51 1.90
N ALA A 53 1.57 6.61 2.25
CA ALA A 53 2.69 6.28 1.38
C ALA A 53 2.22 5.66 0.06
N LEU A 54 1.23 4.76 0.12
CA LEU A 54 0.62 4.17 -1.06
C LEU A 54 -0.08 5.21 -1.93
N ALA A 55 -0.80 6.16 -1.34
CA ALA A 55 -1.44 7.24 -2.06
C ALA A 55 -0.41 8.13 -2.77
N LEU A 56 0.69 8.50 -2.11
CA LEU A 56 1.77 9.26 -2.71
C LEU A 56 2.42 8.51 -3.88
N ALA A 57 2.75 7.23 -3.71
CA ALA A 57 3.36 6.41 -4.77
C ALA A 57 2.41 6.20 -5.96
N THR A 58 1.10 6.09 -5.69
CA THR A 58 0.08 5.98 -6.74
C THR A 58 -0.04 7.28 -7.53
N LEU A 59 -0.03 8.44 -6.86
CA LEU A 59 -0.06 9.74 -7.51
C LEU A 59 1.18 10.01 -8.36
N SER A 60 2.36 9.52 -7.94
CA SER A 60 3.60 9.64 -8.70
C SER A 60 3.76 8.59 -9.80
N GLY A 61 2.92 7.56 -9.84
CA GLY A 61 3.06 6.43 -10.77
C GLY A 61 4.31 5.57 -10.50
N ASP A 62 4.87 5.64 -9.29
CA ASP A 62 6.09 4.91 -8.92
C ASP A 62 5.75 3.48 -8.48
N THR A 63 5.85 2.54 -9.42
CA THR A 63 5.50 1.14 -9.20
C THR A 63 6.28 0.48 -8.07
N LEU A 64 7.57 0.82 -7.91
CA LEU A 64 8.40 0.25 -6.85
C LEU A 64 7.96 0.76 -5.48
N ASN A 65 7.68 2.06 -5.35
CA ASN A 65 7.20 2.63 -4.10
C ASN A 65 5.75 2.19 -3.80
N MET A 66 4.91 1.98 -4.82
CA MET A 66 3.59 1.36 -4.64
C MET A 66 3.73 -0.05 -4.06
N TYR A 67 4.63 -0.87 -4.62
CA TYR A 67 4.95 -2.19 -4.10
C TYR A 67 5.43 -2.12 -2.64
N ARG A 68 6.38 -1.22 -2.33
CA ARG A 68 6.93 -1.07 -0.96
C ARG A 68 5.82 -0.71 0.04
N ALA A 69 4.97 0.25 -0.29
CA ALA A 69 3.87 0.65 0.57
C ALA A 69 2.83 -0.48 0.75
N MET A 70 2.45 -1.18 -0.31
CA MET A 70 1.56 -2.36 -0.22
C MET A 70 2.18 -3.48 0.62
N SER A 71 3.49 -3.71 0.48
CA SER A 71 4.23 -4.69 1.26
C SER A 71 4.16 -4.39 2.76
N GLU A 72 4.35 -3.13 3.17
CA GLU A 72 4.21 -2.71 4.57
C GLU A 72 2.77 -2.79 5.06
N LEU A 73 1.82 -2.35 4.23
CA LEU A 73 0.39 -2.44 4.52
C LEU A 73 -0.01 -3.88 4.84
N GLY A 74 0.37 -4.83 4.00
CA GLY A 74 0.08 -6.24 4.22
C GLY A 74 0.74 -6.82 5.48
N ILE A 75 1.93 -6.35 5.86
CA ILE A 75 2.56 -6.75 7.14
C ILE A 75 1.75 -6.21 8.34
N ILE A 76 1.29 -4.96 8.25
CA ILE A 76 0.47 -4.34 9.30
C ILE A 76 -0.88 -5.06 9.44
N GLU A 77 -1.56 -5.35 8.32
CA GLU A 77 -2.81 -6.12 8.28
C GLU A 77 -2.63 -7.50 8.93
N LEU A 78 -1.54 -8.21 8.59
CA LEU A 78 -1.19 -9.50 9.21
C LEU A 78 -1.02 -9.38 10.73
N ASN A 79 -0.32 -8.34 11.19
CA ASN A 79 -0.08 -8.10 12.61
C ASN A 79 -1.35 -7.69 13.37
N MET A 80 -2.33 -7.09 12.69
CA MET A 80 -3.66 -6.80 13.23
C MET A 80 -4.60 -8.01 13.21
N GLY A 81 -4.20 -9.13 12.58
CA GLY A 81 -5.06 -10.29 12.38
C GLY A 81 -6.07 -10.15 11.24
N GLN A 82 -5.91 -9.14 10.36
CA GLN A 82 -6.75 -8.89 9.19
C GLN A 82 -6.25 -9.73 8.01
N PHE A 83 -6.43 -11.05 8.10
CA PHE A 83 -5.76 -11.99 7.17
C PHE A 83 -6.30 -11.90 5.75
N GLU A 84 -7.61 -11.74 5.56
CA GLU A 84 -8.23 -11.63 4.25
C GLU A 84 -7.79 -10.37 3.51
N ASP A 85 -7.67 -9.25 4.23
CA ASP A 85 -7.20 -7.99 3.66
C ASP A 85 -5.69 -8.06 3.37
N CYS A 86 -4.91 -8.66 4.26
CA CYS A 86 -3.51 -8.99 4.02
C CYS A 86 -3.33 -9.78 2.71
N LEU A 87 -4.14 -10.82 2.46
CA LEU A 87 -4.07 -11.60 1.22
C LEU A 87 -4.38 -10.73 -0.01
N LYS A 88 -5.44 -9.91 0.03
CA LYS A 88 -5.77 -9.01 -1.08
C LYS A 88 -4.62 -8.04 -1.38
N THR A 89 -4.06 -7.42 -0.35
CA THR A 89 -2.95 -6.47 -0.46
C THR A 89 -1.71 -7.14 -1.03
N GLN A 90 -1.31 -8.30 -0.50
CA GLN A 90 -0.13 -9.03 -0.99
C GLN A 90 -0.33 -9.57 -2.42
N LEU A 91 -1.55 -9.99 -2.79
CA LEU A 91 -1.88 -10.40 -4.17
C LEU A 91 -1.80 -9.24 -5.17
N HIS A 92 -2.03 -8.00 -4.73
CA HIS A 92 -1.75 -6.83 -5.55
C HIS A 92 -0.26 -6.57 -5.64
N ALA A 93 0.46 -6.62 -4.52
CA ALA A 93 1.92 -6.41 -4.50
C ALA A 93 2.67 -7.42 -5.38
N ILE A 94 2.26 -8.70 -5.39
CA ILE A 94 2.93 -9.71 -6.23
C ILE A 94 2.73 -9.47 -7.73
N ARG A 95 1.57 -8.91 -8.13
CA ARG A 95 1.35 -8.49 -9.53
C ARG A 95 2.26 -7.34 -9.92
N LEU A 96 2.51 -6.39 -9.01
CA LEU A 96 3.49 -5.33 -9.26
C LEU A 96 4.91 -5.89 -9.37
N ALA A 97 5.27 -6.85 -8.52
CA ALA A 97 6.56 -7.53 -8.61
C ALA A 97 6.76 -8.25 -9.95
N ASP A 98 5.72 -8.92 -10.44
CA ASP A 98 5.68 -9.57 -11.75
C ASP A 98 5.79 -8.55 -12.90
N GLN A 99 5.03 -7.45 -12.85
CA GLN A 99 5.13 -6.35 -13.83
C GLN A 99 6.51 -5.68 -13.90
N MET A 100 7.25 -5.69 -12.79
CA MET A 100 8.62 -5.18 -12.72
C MET A 100 9.66 -6.25 -13.10
N ASP A 101 9.24 -7.44 -13.53
CA ASP A 101 10.09 -8.62 -13.80
C ASP A 101 11.05 -8.95 -12.64
N SER A 102 10.60 -8.67 -11.40
CA SER A 102 11.46 -8.77 -10.22
C SER A 102 11.22 -10.07 -9.47
N LEU A 103 11.96 -11.12 -9.86
CA LEU A 103 11.87 -12.44 -9.21
C LEU A 103 12.14 -12.37 -7.69
N SER A 104 13.05 -11.49 -7.25
CA SER A 104 13.33 -11.28 -5.82
C SER A 104 12.12 -10.73 -5.08
N LEU A 105 11.43 -9.72 -5.63
CA LEU A 105 10.23 -9.18 -4.99
C LEU A 105 9.07 -10.17 -5.04
N PHE A 106 8.93 -10.89 -6.16
CA PHE A 106 7.93 -11.94 -6.30
C PHE A 106 8.09 -13.01 -5.22
N ALA A 107 9.28 -13.57 -5.06
CA ALA A 107 9.55 -14.61 -4.06
C ALA A 107 9.30 -14.12 -2.62
N LYS A 108 9.71 -12.89 -2.30
CA LYS A 108 9.46 -12.27 -0.98
C LYS A 108 7.96 -12.14 -0.71
N THR A 109 7.17 -11.74 -1.70
CA THR A 109 5.72 -11.60 -1.53
C THR A 109 5.01 -12.94 -1.51
N ALA A 110 5.44 -13.91 -2.32
CA ALA A 110 4.91 -15.27 -2.28
C ALA A 110 5.09 -15.89 -0.89
N TYR A 111 6.28 -15.74 -0.29
CA TYR A 111 6.54 -16.15 1.08
C TYR A 111 5.58 -15.48 2.09
N LYS A 112 5.30 -14.18 1.93
CA LYS A 112 4.34 -13.46 2.80
C LYS A 112 2.92 -14.01 2.64
N ILE A 113 2.47 -14.27 1.41
CA ILE A 113 1.16 -14.88 1.15
C ILE A 113 1.07 -16.26 1.79
N GLY A 114 2.11 -17.09 1.63
CA GLY A 114 2.20 -18.40 2.28
C GLY A 114 2.13 -18.30 3.81
N ASN A 115 2.86 -17.34 4.40
CA ASN A 115 2.80 -17.08 5.83
C ASN A 115 1.40 -16.69 6.30
N THR A 116 0.70 -15.81 5.56
CA THR A 116 -0.68 -15.43 5.87
C THR A 116 -1.60 -16.64 5.87
N HIS A 117 -1.49 -17.54 4.88
CA HIS A 117 -2.24 -18.78 4.87
C HIS A 117 -1.92 -19.69 6.08
N LEU A 118 -0.66 -19.81 6.49
CA LEU A 118 -0.32 -20.54 7.73
C LEU A 118 -0.97 -19.91 8.96
N ARG A 119 -1.03 -18.58 9.05
CA ARG A 119 -1.69 -17.86 10.16
C ARG A 119 -3.21 -18.04 10.16
N MET A 120 -3.81 -18.32 9.00
CA MET A 120 -5.22 -18.71 8.85
C MET A 120 -5.47 -20.21 9.08
N ASN A 121 -4.46 -21.00 9.43
CA ASN A 121 -4.54 -22.46 9.54
C ASN A 121 -4.90 -23.16 8.20
N HIS A 122 -4.39 -22.63 7.09
CA HIS A 122 -4.58 -23.11 5.71
C HIS A 122 -3.24 -23.61 5.12
N PRO A 123 -2.68 -24.75 5.60
CA PRO A 123 -1.34 -25.20 5.22
C PRO A 123 -1.23 -25.66 3.75
N GLU A 124 -2.30 -26.20 3.17
CA GLU A 124 -2.31 -26.64 1.77
C GLU A 124 -2.25 -25.46 0.80
N GLU A 125 -2.90 -24.34 1.15
CA GLU A 125 -2.80 -23.09 0.44
C GLU A 125 -1.42 -22.47 0.59
N ALA A 126 -0.84 -22.49 1.80
CA ALA A 126 0.48 -21.95 2.06
C ALA A 126 1.56 -22.61 1.19
N LYS A 127 1.52 -23.93 1.04
CA LYS A 127 2.46 -24.72 0.22
C LYS A 127 2.47 -24.32 -1.26
N LYS A 128 1.38 -23.74 -1.78
CA LYS A 128 1.33 -23.27 -3.18
C LYS A 128 2.18 -22.02 -3.40
N TRP A 129 2.54 -21.31 -2.33
CA TRP A 129 3.24 -20.03 -2.38
C TRP A 129 4.67 -20.08 -1.81
N MET A 130 5.12 -21.23 -1.28
CA MET A 130 6.42 -21.41 -0.62
C MET A 130 7.32 -22.41 -1.33
#